data_AF-A0A437Q1D6-F1
#
_entry.id   AF-A0A437Q1D6-F1
#
_cell.length_a   1.000
_cell.length_b   1.000
_cell.length_c   1.000
_cell.angle_alpha   90.00
_cell.angle_beta   90.00
_cell.angle_gamma   90.00
#
_symmetry.space_group_name_H-M   'P 1'
#
loop_
_entity.id
_entity.type
_entity.pdbx_description
1 polymer ?
#
loop_
_entity_poly.entity_id
_entity_poly.type
_entity_poly.pdbx_seq_one_letter_code
_entity_poly.pdbx_strand_id
1 'polypeptide(L)'
;MFEAHLHTSGSSPHIPEFFATLTTRSEQFANIVFNQQHRCHTWAWTAKGKRKDETGTAQETLFLYIEYRNKQNATVYLKREIGAASQADEQYLLLLCQSIHLPDICAKNTTTWAQSHELRIP
;
A
#
# COMPACT_ATOMS: atom_id res chain seq x y z
N MET A 1 4.46 56.77 -10.16
CA MET A 1 3.12 56.39 -10.64
C MET A 1 3.21 54.93 -11.04
N PHE A 2 2.62 54.04 -10.25
CA PHE A 2 2.49 52.60 -10.48
C PHE A 2 1.17 52.17 -9.85
N GLU A 3 0.26 51.65 -10.67
CA GLU A 3 -0.95 50.94 -10.25
C GLU A 3 -0.60 49.49 -9.91
N ALA A 4 -1.34 48.87 -8.97
CA ALA A 4 -1.98 47.56 -9.18
C ALA A 4 -2.52 46.92 -7.87
N HIS A 5 -3.85 46.86 -7.81
CA HIS A 5 -4.69 45.72 -7.40
C HIS A 5 -4.75 45.22 -5.94
N LEU A 6 -5.83 45.67 -5.27
CA LEU A 6 -6.90 44.89 -4.63
C LEU A 6 -6.51 43.60 -3.88
N HIS A 7 -6.49 43.71 -2.55
CA HIS A 7 -6.65 42.57 -1.62
C HIS A 7 -8.04 41.96 -1.80
N THR A 8 -8.09 40.72 -2.29
CA THR A 8 -9.32 39.91 -2.31
C THR A 8 -9.21 38.82 -1.25
N SER A 9 -10.03 38.98 -0.21
CA SER A 9 -10.75 37.95 0.55
C SER A 9 -10.00 36.67 0.95
N GLY A 10 -9.42 36.69 2.15
CA GLY A 10 -9.07 35.48 2.88
C GLY A 10 -10.27 34.92 3.64
N SER A 11 -10.75 33.75 3.22
CA SER A 11 -11.35 32.73 4.10
C SER A 11 -11.52 31.42 3.30
N SER A 12 -10.42 30.69 3.13
CA SER A 12 -10.44 29.30 2.68
C SER A 12 -10.28 28.40 3.91
N PRO A 13 -11.08 27.34 4.07
CA PRO A 13 -10.99 26.45 5.22
C PRO A 13 -9.63 25.76 5.23
N HIS A 14 -8.95 25.90 6.37
CA HIS A 14 -7.67 25.28 6.70
C HIS A 14 -7.84 23.75 6.68
N ILE A 15 -7.57 23.12 5.53
CA ILE A 15 -7.29 21.68 5.49
C ILE A 15 -5.83 21.56 5.95
N PRO A 16 -5.53 20.86 7.05
CA PRO A 16 -4.15 20.75 7.52
C PRO A 16 -3.28 20.07 6.46
N GLU A 17 -2.24 20.78 6.05
CA GLU A 17 -1.14 20.38 5.15
C GLU A 17 -0.28 19.24 5.76
N PHE A 18 -0.90 18.14 6.17
CA PHE A 18 -0.18 16.95 6.65
C PHE A 18 -0.15 15.79 5.64
N PHE A 19 -0.79 15.95 4.48
CA PHE A 19 -0.88 14.90 3.44
C PHE A 19 -0.22 15.27 2.10
N ALA A 20 0.41 16.44 1.97
CA ALA A 20 0.88 16.95 0.68
C ALA A 20 2.40 16.86 0.44
N THR A 21 3.15 16.14 1.26
CA THR A 21 4.61 15.98 1.08
C THR A 21 5.03 14.53 1.26
N LEU A 22 4.69 13.64 0.31
CA LEU A 22 5.40 12.35 0.14
C LEU A 22 5.17 11.70 -1.25
N THR A 23 4.84 12.48 -2.29
CA THR A 23 4.81 12.00 -3.68
C THR A 23 6.15 12.19 -4.37
N THR A 24 7.20 11.56 -3.85
CA THR A 24 8.26 11.00 -4.71
C THR A 24 7.65 9.79 -5.41
N ARG A 25 7.16 10.04 -6.62
CA ARG A 25 6.30 9.19 -7.47
C ARG A 25 7.03 7.99 -8.12
N SER A 26 8.06 7.47 -7.48
CA SER A 26 8.83 6.34 -7.98
C SER A 26 8.92 5.30 -6.86
N GLU A 27 8.53 4.04 -7.15
CA GLU A 27 8.64 2.84 -6.28
C GLU A 27 7.48 2.48 -5.32
N GLN A 28 6.25 2.93 -5.57
CA GLN A 28 5.09 2.39 -4.82
C GLN A 28 4.45 1.25 -5.61
N PHE A 29 4.75 0.01 -5.21
CA PHE A 29 4.04 -1.17 -5.68
C PHE A 29 2.66 -1.17 -5.03
N ALA A 30 1.59 -1.15 -5.83
CA ALA A 30 0.21 -1.26 -5.35
C ALA A 30 -0.63 -1.88 -6.48
N ASN A 31 -0.91 -3.18 -6.37
CA ASN A 31 -1.50 -3.95 -7.46
C ASN A 31 -2.45 -5.02 -6.93
N ILE A 32 -3.44 -5.37 -7.75
CA ILE A 32 -4.21 -6.59 -7.58
C ILE A 32 -3.40 -7.71 -8.21
N VAL A 33 -3.08 -8.72 -7.40
CA VAL A 33 -2.23 -9.83 -7.79
C VAL A 33 -2.99 -11.13 -7.63
N PHE A 34 -2.95 -11.97 -8.65
CA PHE A 34 -3.49 -13.32 -8.57
C PHE A 34 -2.59 -14.20 -7.69
N ASN A 35 -3.05 -14.60 -6.52
CA ASN A 35 -2.34 -15.55 -5.68
C ASN A 35 -2.54 -16.97 -6.23
N GLN A 36 -1.45 -17.60 -6.69
CA GLN A 36 -1.46 -18.92 -7.30
C GLN A 36 -1.77 -20.02 -6.29
N GLN A 37 -1.31 -19.87 -5.04
CA GLN A 37 -1.51 -20.86 -3.99
C GLN A 37 -2.99 -20.98 -3.60
N HIS A 38 -3.71 -19.86 -3.52
CA HIS A 38 -5.12 -19.80 -3.10
C HIS A 38 -6.11 -19.62 -4.25
N ARG A 39 -5.60 -19.45 -5.48
CA ARG A 39 -6.37 -19.28 -6.72
C ARG A 39 -7.39 -18.14 -6.65
N CYS A 40 -6.97 -16.97 -6.15
CA CYS A 40 -7.80 -15.77 -6.09
C CYS A 40 -6.98 -14.49 -6.20
N HIS A 41 -7.62 -13.40 -6.61
CA HIS A 41 -7.02 -12.07 -6.63
C HIS A 41 -6.97 -11.47 -5.21
N THR A 42 -5.82 -10.90 -4.86
CA THR A 42 -5.57 -10.23 -3.57
C THR A 42 -5.03 -8.82 -3.83
N TRP A 43 -5.30 -7.88 -2.94
CA TRP A 43 -4.71 -6.54 -3.03
C TRP A 43 -3.36 -6.54 -2.31
N ALA A 44 -2.32 -6.02 -2.96
CA ALA A 44 -0.99 -5.96 -2.38
C ALA A 44 -0.36 -4.58 -2.60
N TRP A 45 0.31 -4.06 -1.58
CA TRP A 45 1.04 -2.81 -1.68
C TRP A 45 2.30 -2.79 -0.83
N THR A 46 3.25 -1.92 -1.17
CA THR A 46 4.43 -1.69 -0.37
C THR A 46 4.34 -0.37 0.40
N ALA A 47 5.01 -0.32 1.56
CA ALA A 47 5.22 0.91 2.30
C ALA A 47 6.61 0.92 2.93
N LYS A 48 7.27 2.09 2.88
CA LYS A 48 8.54 2.33 3.58
C LYS A 48 8.24 2.53 5.07
N GLY A 49 9.08 1.98 5.93
CA GLY A 49 8.97 2.13 7.37
C GLY A 49 10.32 2.00 8.05
N LYS A 50 10.31 1.95 9.39
CA LYS A 50 11.52 1.80 10.21
C LYS A 50 11.43 0.53 11.04
N ARG A 51 12.52 -0.21 11.11
CA ARG A 51 12.71 -1.33 12.03
C ARG A 51 13.91 -1.06 12.91
N LYS A 52 13.82 -1.43 14.18
CA LYS A 52 15.00 -1.47 15.06
C LYS A 52 15.72 -2.80 14.85
N ASP A 53 17.02 -2.73 14.60
CA ASP A 53 17.88 -3.91 14.63
C ASP A 53 18.13 -4.39 16.07
N GLU A 54 18.91 -5.46 16.21
CA GLU A 54 19.24 -6.06 17.51
C GLU A 54 20.00 -5.10 18.44
N THR A 55 20.64 -4.07 17.89
CA THR A 55 21.34 -3.02 18.64
C THR A 55 20.42 -1.86 19.02
N GLY A 56 19.16 -1.88 18.56
CA GLY A 56 18.19 -0.81 18.77
C GLY A 56 18.27 0.33 17.76
N THR A 57 19.15 0.23 16.75
CA THR A 57 19.33 1.27 15.73
C THR A 57 18.20 1.18 14.70
N ALA A 58 17.63 2.33 14.33
CA ALA A 58 16.56 2.39 13.35
C ALA A 58 17.11 2.27 11.93
N GLN A 59 16.70 1.22 11.22
CA GLN A 59 17.00 0.98 9.81
C GLN A 59 15.75 1.26 8.98
N GLU A 60 15.94 1.89 7.82
CA GLU A 60 14.88 1.96 6.81
C GLU A 60 14.59 0.57 6.27
N THR A 61 13.30 0.24 6.11
CA THR A 61 12.90 -1.07 5.59
C THR A 61 11.65 -0.94 4.72
N LEU A 62 11.51 -1.86 3.78
CA LEU A 62 10.34 -1.95 2.93
C LEU A 62 9.44 -3.07 3.44
N PHE A 63 8.16 -2.76 3.61
CA PHE A 63 7.14 -3.73 3.98
C PHE A 63 6.22 -3.99 2.80
N LEU A 64 5.92 -5.26 2.56
CA LEU A 64 4.85 -5.72 1.69
C LEU A 64 3.62 -6.05 2.54
N TYR A 65 2.48 -5.51 2.14
CA TYR A 65 1.17 -5.81 2.72
C TYR A 65 0.33 -6.52 1.68
N ILE A 66 -0.41 -7.54 2.11
CA ILE A 66 -1.37 -8.27 1.28
C ILE A 66 -2.68 -8.33 2.04
N GLU A 67 -3.71 -7.69 1.50
CA GLU A 67 -5.04 -7.62 2.09
C GLU A 67 -5.98 -8.62 1.41
N TYR A 68 -6.76 -9.30 2.24
CA TYR A 68 -7.68 -10.35 1.84
C TYR A 68 -8.81 -10.52 2.84
N ARG A 69 -9.80 -11.34 2.49
CA ARG A 69 -10.91 -11.70 3.38
C ARG A 69 -10.63 -13.05 4.01
N ASN A 70 -10.75 -13.13 5.33
CA ASN A 70 -10.62 -14.41 6.03
C ASN A 70 -11.94 -15.23 5.96
N LYS A 71 -11.94 -16.42 6.56
CA LYS A 71 -13.12 -17.31 6.63
C LYS A 71 -14.32 -16.68 7.36
N GLN A 72 -14.09 -15.77 8.31
CA GLN A 72 -15.15 -15.02 9.01
C GLN A 72 -15.65 -13.82 8.20
N ASN A 73 -15.18 -13.65 6.96
CA ASN A 73 -15.48 -12.50 6.12
C ASN A 73 -15.07 -11.17 6.80
N ALA A 74 -13.96 -11.17 7.54
CA ALA A 74 -13.29 -9.96 8.00
C ALA A 74 -12.16 -9.60 7.02
N THR A 75 -11.89 -8.31 6.88
CA THR A 75 -10.71 -7.84 6.14
C THR A 75 -9.49 -7.96 7.04
N VAL A 76 -8.46 -8.63 6.54
CA VAL A 76 -7.19 -8.85 7.23
C VAL A 76 -6.04 -8.58 6.29
N TYR A 77 -4.88 -8.27 6.84
CA TYR A 77 -3.65 -8.10 6.06
C TYR A 77 -2.53 -8.99 6.60
N LEU A 78 -1.77 -9.56 5.67
CA LEU A 78 -0.45 -10.14 5.98
C LEU A 78 0.60 -9.04 5.77
N LYS A 79 1.46 -8.83 6.77
CA LYS A 79 2.61 -7.93 6.68
C LYS A 79 3.89 -8.76 6.55
N ARG A 80 4.70 -8.47 5.55
CA ARG A 80 6.02 -9.09 5.34
C ARG A 80 7.09 -8.04 5.17
N GLU A 81 8.20 -8.21 5.86
CA GLU A 81 9.37 -7.36 5.69
C GLU A 81 10.23 -7.85 4.52
N ILE A 82 10.74 -6.90 3.75
CA ILE A 82 11.63 -7.15 2.62
C ILE A 82 13.03 -6.69 3.01
N GLY A 83 13.92 -7.65 3.27
CA GLY A 83 15.21 -7.43 3.93
C GLY A 83 16.20 -6.52 3.17
N ALA A 84 15.99 -6.29 1.88
CA ALA A 84 16.79 -5.35 1.08
C ALA A 84 15.86 -4.49 0.22
N ALA A 85 15.48 -3.32 0.72
CA ALA A 85 14.61 -2.37 0.02
C ALA A 85 15.15 -1.96 -1.37
N SER A 86 16.48 -1.99 -1.55
CA SER A 86 17.17 -1.65 -2.81
C SER A 86 17.12 -2.74 -3.88
N GLN A 87 16.59 -3.94 -3.59
CA GLN A 87 16.54 -5.07 -4.52
C GLN A 87 15.13 -5.58 -4.82
N ALA A 88 14.10 -4.98 -4.22
CA ALA A 88 12.72 -5.39 -4.41
C ALA A 88 12.14 -4.75 -5.67
N ASP A 89 12.54 -5.24 -6.84
CA ASP A 89 11.87 -4.86 -8.07
C ASP A 89 10.41 -5.38 -8.08
N GLU A 90 9.60 -4.82 -8.99
CA GLU A 90 8.19 -5.16 -9.10
C GLU A 90 7.97 -6.65 -9.41
N GLN A 91 8.85 -7.28 -10.20
CA GLN A 91 8.71 -8.69 -10.57
C GLN A 91 8.91 -9.60 -9.35
N TYR A 92 9.90 -9.31 -8.52
CA TYR A 92 10.12 -9.99 -7.25
C TYR A 92 8.90 -9.86 -6.33
N LEU A 93 8.33 -8.65 -6.21
CA LEU A 93 7.15 -8.40 -5.38
C LEU A 93 5.92 -9.17 -5.91
N LEU A 94 5.72 -9.21 -7.23
CA LEU A 94 4.64 -9.99 -7.85
C LEU A 94 4.80 -11.49 -7.56
N LEU A 95 5.99 -12.06 -7.79
CA LEU A 95 6.26 -13.47 -7.52
C LEU A 95 6.06 -13.83 -6.05
N LEU A 96 6.46 -12.94 -5.14
CA LEU A 96 6.24 -13.10 -3.71
C LEU A 96 4.73 -13.11 -3.39
N CYS A 97 3.96 -12.16 -3.92
CA CYS A 97 2.51 -12.10 -3.72
C CYS A 97 1.78 -13.32 -4.30
N GLN A 98 2.25 -13.83 -5.45
CA GLN A 98 1.67 -14.99 -6.12
C GLN A 98 1.85 -16.30 -5.32
N SER A 99 2.95 -16.43 -4.59
CA SER A 99 3.37 -17.69 -3.94
C SER A 99 3.17 -17.73 -2.43
N ILE A 100 2.81 -16.60 -1.81
CA ILE A 100 2.73 -16.51 -0.34
C ILE A 100 1.49 -17.18 0.23
N HIS A 101 1.70 -17.90 1.33
CA HIS A 101 0.62 -18.51 2.09
C HIS A 101 -0.11 -17.46 2.93
N LEU A 102 -1.44 -17.43 2.83
CA LEU A 102 -2.33 -16.53 3.54
C LEU A 102 -3.19 -17.41 4.47
N PRO A 103 -2.83 -17.52 5.75
CA PRO A 103 -3.56 -18.37 6.68
C PRO A 103 -5.00 -17.85 6.79
N ASP A 104 -5.96 -18.74 6.66
CA ASP A 104 -7.40 -18.45 6.76
C ASP A 104 -8.02 -17.59 5.65
N ILE A 105 -7.35 -17.41 4.51
CA ILE A 105 -7.99 -16.79 3.35
C ILE A 105 -9.25 -17.54 2.91
N CYS A 106 -10.29 -16.77 2.58
CA CYS A 106 -11.48 -17.26 1.90
C CYS A 106 -11.46 -16.76 0.45
N ALA A 107 -11.01 -17.61 -0.48
CA ALA A 107 -10.84 -17.25 -1.89
C ALA A 107 -12.10 -16.62 -2.52
N LYS A 108 -13.29 -17.15 -2.20
CA LYS A 108 -14.58 -16.63 -2.68
C LYS A 108 -14.80 -15.19 -2.21
N ASN A 109 -14.77 -14.96 -0.89
CA ASN A 109 -15.02 -13.64 -0.31
C ASN A 109 -13.96 -12.62 -0.76
N THR A 110 -12.70 -13.05 -0.82
CA THR A 110 -11.59 -12.21 -1.27
C THR A 110 -11.75 -11.80 -2.72
N THR A 111 -12.16 -12.71 -3.62
CA THR A 111 -12.37 -12.39 -5.04
C THR A 111 -13.50 -11.38 -5.22
N THR A 112 -14.65 -11.61 -4.57
CA THR A 112 -15.78 -10.66 -4.62
C THR A 112 -15.39 -9.29 -4.07
N TRP A 113 -14.61 -9.26 -2.98
CA TRP A 113 -14.11 -8.02 -2.41
C TRP A 113 -13.11 -7.32 -3.34
N ALA A 114 -12.14 -8.04 -3.92
CA ALA A 114 -11.13 -7.47 -4.81
C ALA A 114 -11.75 -6.85 -6.07
N GLN A 115 -12.74 -7.50 -6.68
CA GLN A 115 -13.50 -6.97 -7.82
C GLN A 115 -14.22 -5.65 -7.46
N SER A 116 -14.69 -5.50 -6.22
CA SER A 116 -15.28 -4.23 -5.77
C SER A 116 -14.24 -3.11 -5.57
N HIS A 117 -12.97 -3.48 -5.34
CA HIS A 117 -11.85 -2.53 -5.17
C HIS A 117 -11.24 -2.10 -6.51
N GLU A 118 -11.28 -2.93 -7.56
CA GLU A 118 -10.91 -2.52 -8.93
C GLU A 118 -11.71 -1.30 -9.38
N LEU A 119 -12.97 -1.22 -8.97
CA LEU A 119 -13.87 -0.10 -9.27
C LEU A 119 -13.59 1.16 -8.44
N ARG A 120 -12.63 1.12 -7.50
CA ARG A 120 -12.28 2.23 -6.60
C ARG A 120 -10.92 2.86 -6.91
N ILE A 121 -10.16 2.32 -7.86
CA ILE A 121 -8.91 2.93 -8.32
C ILE A 121 -9.32 4.04 -9.32
N PRO A 122 -9.10 5.33 -8.99
CA PRO A 122 -9.52 6.46 -9.83
C PRO A 122 -8.73 6.56 -11.15
#